data_AF-A0A934A0M7-F1
#
_entry.id   AF-A0A934A0M7-F1
#
_cell.length_a   1.000
_cell.length_b   1.000
_cell.length_c   1.000
_cell.angle_alpha   90.00
_cell.angle_beta   90.00
_cell.angle_gamma   90.00
#
_symmetry.space_group_name_H-M   'P 1'
#
loop_
_entity.id
_entity.type
_entity.pdbx_description
1 polymer ?
#
loop_
_entity_poly.entity_id
_entity_poly.type
_entity_poly.pdbx_seq_one_letter_code
_entity_poly.pdbx_strand_id
1 'polypeptide(L)'
;SEARRSISALSQVPGVEVRVITIPPWSGGEIPFARVCHSKYLVVDGRASWVGTSNWEGDYFLKSRNVGVIVEDAAFTERLTRVLDHAWDSPYSKVLEPMTREEPPPKPWKPKGPPEAEQEY
;
A
#
# COMPACT_ATOMS: atom_id res chain seq x y z
N SER A 1 -3.38 9.91 -11.80
CA SER A 1 -4.11 8.68 -12.20
C SER A 1 -5.41 8.62 -11.44
N GLU A 2 -6.34 7.75 -11.85
CA GLU A 2 -7.60 7.52 -11.12
C GLU A 2 -7.36 7.03 -9.69
N ALA A 3 -6.44 6.06 -9.49
CA ALA A 3 -6.07 5.57 -8.17
C ALA A 3 -5.66 6.68 -7.18
N ARG A 4 -4.91 7.69 -7.66
CA ARG A 4 -4.53 8.85 -6.82
C ARG A 4 -5.73 9.73 -6.44
N ARG A 5 -6.71 9.89 -7.33
CA ARG A 5 -7.95 10.61 -7.01
C ARG A 5 -8.78 9.84 -5.99
N SER A 6 -8.92 8.53 -6.15
CA SER A 6 -9.70 7.70 -5.23
C SER A 6 -9.11 7.68 -3.82
N ILE A 7 -7.79 7.53 -3.69
CA ILE A 7 -7.14 7.54 -2.36
C ILE A 7 -7.14 8.93 -1.72
N SER A 8 -7.06 10.01 -2.52
CA SER A 8 -7.21 11.38 -2.03
C SER A 8 -8.65 11.72 -1.63
N ALA A 9 -9.66 11.11 -2.25
CA ALA A 9 -11.05 11.27 -1.81
C ALA A 9 -11.30 10.51 -0.50
N LEU A 10 -10.71 9.31 -0.37
CA LEU A 10 -10.78 8.51 0.85
C LEU A 10 -10.17 9.25 2.06
N SER A 11 -9.05 9.94 1.88
CA SER A 11 -8.42 10.71 2.97
C SER A 11 -9.24 11.92 3.46
N GLN A 12 -10.32 12.28 2.76
CA GLN A 12 -11.24 13.35 3.18
C GLN A 12 -12.47 12.82 3.93
N VAL A 13 -12.64 11.51 4.06
CA VAL A 13 -13.77 10.92 4.78
C VAL A 13 -13.58 11.13 6.30
N PRO A 14 -14.57 11.68 7.04
CA PRO A 14 -14.46 11.86 8.48
C PRO A 14 -14.15 10.54 9.20
N GLY A 15 -13.15 10.54 10.07
CA GLY A 15 -12.72 9.36 10.83
C GLY A 15 -11.82 8.39 10.06
N VAL A 16 -11.38 8.74 8.84
CA VAL A 16 -10.43 7.94 8.05
C VAL A 16 -9.10 8.67 7.96
N GLU A 17 -8.03 8.03 8.44
CA GLU A 17 -6.65 8.43 8.15
C GLU A 17 -6.08 7.53 7.06
N VAL A 18 -5.46 8.14 6.05
CA VAL A 18 -4.74 7.42 5.01
C VAL A 18 -3.28 7.78 5.10
N ARG A 19 -2.40 6.77 5.05
CA ARG A 19 -0.96 6.96 5.02
C ARG A 19 -0.32 6.26 3.82
N VAL A 20 0.76 6.84 3.33
CA VAL A 20 1.59 6.28 2.26
C VAL A 20 2.90 5.80 2.85
N ILE A 21 3.19 4.51 2.67
CA ILE A 21 4.45 3.88 3.08
C ILE A 21 5.43 3.94 1.91
N THR A 22 6.62 4.48 2.15
CA THR A 22 7.71 4.53 1.16
C THR A 22 8.78 3.50 1.51
N ILE A 23 8.95 2.49 0.67
CA ILE A 23 10.02 1.50 0.88
C ILE A 23 11.35 2.14 0.47
N PRO A 24 12.34 2.24 1.38
CA PRO A 24 13.61 2.87 1.05
C PRO A 24 14.39 2.06 0.02
N PRO A 25 15.24 2.74 -0.79
CA PRO A 25 16.16 2.06 -1.71
C PRO A 25 17.01 1.02 -0.99
N TRP A 26 17.25 -0.10 -1.65
CA TRP A 26 18.16 -1.12 -1.16
C TRP A 26 19.57 -0.86 -1.69
N SER A 27 20.58 -1.09 -0.85
CA SER A 27 21.99 -0.87 -1.20
C SER A 27 22.49 -1.75 -2.34
N GLY A 28 21.84 -2.90 -2.58
CA GLY A 28 22.16 -3.81 -3.69
C GLY A 28 21.53 -3.41 -5.04
N GLY A 29 20.86 -2.26 -5.11
CA GLY A 29 20.27 -1.74 -6.35
C GLY A 29 18.76 -1.98 -6.48
N GLU A 30 18.22 -1.58 -7.61
CA GLU A 30 16.81 -1.78 -7.94
C GLU A 30 16.59 -3.22 -8.41
N ILE A 31 15.56 -3.86 -7.87
CA ILE A 31 15.09 -5.16 -8.34
C ILE A 31 13.71 -4.90 -8.96
N PRO A 32 13.52 -5.08 -10.29
CA PRO A 32 12.25 -4.82 -10.95
C PRO A 32 11.09 -5.58 -10.29
N PHE A 33 9.98 -4.88 -10.06
CA PHE A 33 8.73 -5.41 -9.47
C PHE A 33 8.83 -6.02 -8.06
N ALA A 34 10.00 -5.98 -7.43
CA ALA A 34 10.21 -6.43 -6.06
C ALA A 34 10.12 -5.26 -5.08
N ARG A 35 10.28 -5.55 -3.77
CA ARG A 35 10.31 -4.52 -2.71
C ARG A 35 9.03 -3.67 -2.70
N VAL A 36 7.87 -4.33 -2.74
CA VAL A 36 6.54 -3.70 -2.66
C VAL A 36 5.82 -4.09 -1.38
N CYS A 37 4.98 -3.20 -0.86
CA CYS A 37 4.01 -3.55 0.19
C CYS A 37 2.79 -4.17 -0.51
N HIS A 38 2.61 -5.48 -0.35
CA HIS A 38 1.54 -6.23 -1.01
C HIS A 38 0.59 -6.96 -0.05
N SER A 39 0.64 -6.60 1.24
CA SER A 39 -0.26 -7.15 2.26
C SER A 39 -1.68 -6.62 2.07
N LYS A 40 -2.68 -7.50 2.16
CA LYS A 40 -4.09 -7.12 2.26
C LYS A 40 -4.69 -7.76 3.50
N TYR A 41 -4.99 -6.93 4.48
CA TYR A 41 -5.56 -7.37 5.73
C TYR A 41 -6.31 -6.22 6.40
N LEU A 42 -7.10 -6.57 7.40
CA LEU A 42 -7.86 -5.67 8.26
C LEU A 42 -7.77 -6.19 9.69
N VAL A 43 -7.65 -5.29 10.65
CA VAL A 43 -7.83 -5.58 12.08
C VAL A 43 -9.02 -4.75 12.58
N VAL A 44 -9.84 -5.34 13.44
CA VAL A 44 -11.05 -4.71 13.98
C VAL A 44 -11.05 -4.86 15.50
N ASP A 45 -11.03 -3.72 16.19
CA ASP A 45 -11.12 -3.58 17.65
C ASP A 45 -10.15 -4.45 18.48
N GLY A 46 -9.04 -4.91 17.89
CA GLY A 46 -8.13 -5.86 18.54
C GLY A 46 -8.72 -7.25 18.80
N ARG A 47 -9.88 -7.58 18.21
CA ARG A 47 -10.61 -8.83 18.47
C ARG A 47 -10.76 -9.72 17.25
N ALA A 48 -10.90 -9.12 16.07
CA ALA A 48 -11.05 -9.86 14.83
C ALA A 48 -10.09 -9.32 13.77
N SER A 49 -9.68 -10.20 12.87
CA SER A 49 -8.88 -9.83 11.72
C SER A 49 -9.33 -10.56 10.47
N TRP A 50 -9.05 -9.96 9.33
CA TRP A 50 -9.19 -10.56 8.02
C TRP A 50 -7.86 -10.51 7.29
N VAL A 51 -7.47 -11.61 6.66
CA VAL A 51 -6.32 -11.68 5.75
C VAL A 51 -6.79 -12.33 4.45
N GLY A 52 -6.44 -11.76 3.30
CA GLY A 52 -6.89 -12.34 2.04
C GLY A 52 -6.14 -11.83 0.81
N THR A 53 -6.67 -12.21 -0.35
CA THR A 53 -6.10 -11.88 -1.66
C THR A 53 -6.68 -10.61 -2.29
N SER A 54 -7.82 -10.13 -1.78
CA SER A 54 -8.56 -9.00 -2.34
C SER A 54 -7.90 -7.65 -2.06
N ASN A 55 -7.82 -6.79 -3.08
CA ASN A 55 -7.57 -5.37 -2.89
C ASN A 55 -8.87 -4.64 -2.50
N TRP A 56 -8.74 -3.42 -1.96
CA TRP A 56 -9.87 -2.53 -1.63
C TRP A 56 -10.41 -1.81 -2.86
N GLU A 57 -10.98 -2.58 -3.79
CA GLU A 57 -11.55 -2.10 -5.05
C GLU A 57 -12.82 -2.88 -5.40
N GLY A 58 -13.83 -2.20 -5.95
CA GLY A 58 -15.16 -2.76 -6.21
C GLY A 58 -15.17 -4.11 -6.94
N ASP A 59 -14.32 -4.27 -7.96
CA ASP A 59 -14.27 -5.51 -8.75
C ASP A 59 -13.71 -6.70 -7.95
N TYR A 60 -12.85 -6.48 -6.96
CA TYR A 60 -12.38 -7.54 -6.06
C TYR A 60 -13.47 -8.06 -5.12
N PHE A 61 -14.54 -7.28 -4.92
CA PHE A 61 -15.72 -7.71 -4.15
C PHE A 61 -16.75 -8.44 -5.01
N LEU A 62 -16.91 -8.05 -6.28
CA LEU A 62 -18.08 -8.46 -7.07
C LEU A 62 -17.75 -9.40 -8.24
N LYS A 63 -16.52 -9.37 -8.77
CA LYS A 63 -16.19 -9.98 -10.06
C LYS A 63 -14.98 -10.91 -10.02
N SER A 64 -14.16 -10.83 -8.97
CA SER A 64 -12.95 -11.65 -8.84
C SER A 64 -13.18 -12.87 -7.94
N ARG A 65 -12.45 -13.95 -8.24
CA ARG A 65 -12.32 -15.09 -7.32
C ARG A 65 -11.19 -14.79 -6.35
N ASN A 66 -11.54 -14.63 -5.08
CA ASN A 66 -10.60 -14.34 -4.00
C ASN A 66 -10.77 -15.33 -2.86
N VAL A 67 -9.74 -15.42 -2.02
CA VAL A 67 -9.79 -16.16 -0.75
C VAL A 67 -9.48 -15.21 0.38
N GLY A 68 -10.22 -15.34 1.46
CA GLY A 68 -9.98 -14.62 2.71
C GLY A 68 -10.27 -15.50 3.90
N VAL A 69 -9.54 -15.27 4.98
CA VAL A 69 -9.75 -15.94 6.27
C VAL A 69 -10.10 -14.86 7.28
N ILE A 70 -11.20 -15.07 7.99
CA ILE A 70 -11.58 -14.28 9.16
C ILE A 70 -11.11 -15.04 10.40
N VAL A 71 -10.39 -14.35 11.28
CA VAL A 71 -9.89 -14.90 12.53
C VAL A 71 -10.44 -14.07 13.67
N GLU A 72 -11.28 -14.70 14.49
CA GLU A 72 -11.81 -14.13 15.74
C GLU A 72 -10.97 -14.62 16.92
N ASP A 73 -9.76 -14.08 17.04
CA ASP A 73 -8.84 -14.39 18.13
C ASP A 73 -8.02 -13.14 18.46
N ALA A 74 -8.02 -12.75 19.74
CA ALA A 74 -7.37 -11.53 20.19
C ALA A 74 -5.85 -11.61 20.05
N ALA A 75 -5.23 -12.75 20.36
CA ALA A 75 -3.78 -12.90 20.31
C ALA A 75 -3.25 -12.89 18.86
N PHE A 76 -3.98 -13.50 17.93
CA PHE A 76 -3.67 -13.44 16.51
C PHE A 76 -3.85 -12.01 15.98
N THR A 77 -4.98 -11.36 16.33
CA THR A 77 -5.26 -9.99 15.91
C THR A 77 -4.20 -9.03 16.43
N GLU A 78 -3.77 -9.16 17.69
CA GLU A 78 -2.70 -8.34 18.27
C GLU A 78 -1.38 -8.48 17.48
N ARG A 79 -1.01 -9.70 17.07
CA ARG A 79 0.19 -9.90 16.24
C ARG A 79 0.08 -9.20 14.90
N LEU A 80 -1.10 -9.23 14.28
CA LEU A 80 -1.33 -8.55 13.01
C LEU A 80 -1.35 -7.02 13.17
N THR A 81 -1.92 -6.52 14.27
CA THR A 81 -1.87 -5.10 14.64
C THR A 81 -0.43 -4.63 14.80
N ARG A 82 0.47 -5.41 15.43
CA ARG A 82 1.89 -5.04 15.52
C ARG A 82 2.57 -4.91 14.14
N VAL A 83 2.15 -5.69 13.14
CA VAL A 83 2.64 -5.53 11.76
C VAL A 83 2.15 -4.23 11.14
N LEU A 84 0.90 -3.86 11.40
CA LEU A 84 0.33 -2.57 11.00
C LEU A 84 1.10 -1.42 11.66
N ASP A 85 1.20 -1.43 12.99
CA ASP A 85 1.84 -0.38 13.79
C ASP A 85 3.30 -0.20 13.39
N HIS A 86 4.03 -1.29 13.17
CA HIS A 86 5.42 -1.22 12.73
C HIS A 86 5.58 -0.43 11.43
N ALA A 87 4.65 -0.57 10.49
CA ALA A 87 4.66 0.20 9.26
C ALA A 87 4.10 1.61 9.49
N TRP A 88 2.99 1.72 10.22
CA TRP A 88 2.23 2.95 10.47
C TRP A 88 3.06 4.02 11.18
N ASP A 89 3.75 3.63 12.25
CA ASP A 89 4.57 4.50 13.11
C ASP A 89 6.00 4.66 12.59
N SER A 90 6.36 3.99 11.49
CA SER A 90 7.69 4.11 10.91
C SER A 90 7.96 5.51 10.34
N PRO A 91 9.23 5.95 10.28
CA PRO A 91 9.60 7.19 9.58
C PRO A 91 9.34 7.12 8.06
N TYR A 92 9.00 5.94 7.54
CA TYR A 92 8.70 5.69 6.14
C TYR A 92 7.21 5.86 5.80
N SER A 93 6.36 6.07 6.81
CA SER A 93 4.93 6.23 6.69
C SER A 93 4.54 7.69 6.91
N LYS A 94 3.88 8.28 5.91
CA LYS A 94 3.43 9.68 5.95
C LYS A 94 1.93 9.76 5.76
N VAL A 95 1.26 10.63 6.53
CA VAL A 95 -0.14 11.00 6.27
C VAL A 95 -0.26 11.48 4.82
N LEU A 96 -1.29 10.99 4.13
CA LEU A 96 -1.61 11.43 2.79
C LEU A 96 -2.27 12.80 2.86
N GLU A 97 -1.54 13.82 2.41
CA GLU A 97 -2.13 15.13 2.16
C GLU A 97 -3.13 15.03 1.00
N PRO A 98 -4.35 15.57 1.14
CA PRO A 98 -5.32 15.60 0.05
C PRO A 98 -4.73 16.33 -1.17
N MET A 99 -4.98 15.80 -2.37
CA MET A 99 -4.59 16.51 -3.58
C MET A 99 -5.32 17.86 -3.63
N THR A 100 -4.55 18.94 -3.75
CA THR A 100 -5.11 20.23 -4.13
C THR A 100 -5.41 20.23 -5.62
N ARG A 101 -6.39 21.01 -6.06
CA ARG A 101 -6.82 21.08 -7.46
C ARG A 101 -5.71 21.52 -8.43
N GLU A 102 -4.60 22.05 -7.90
CA GLU A 102 -3.51 22.70 -8.64
C GLU A 102 -2.23 21.85 -8.72
N GLU A 103 -2.18 20.64 -8.16
CA GLU A 103 -0.97 19.83 -8.29
C GLU A 103 -0.70 19.46 -9.76
N PRO A 104 0.50 19.76 -10.29
CA PRO A 104 0.85 19.38 -11.64
C PRO A 104 0.80 17.85 -11.76
N PRO A 105 0.41 17.32 -12.94
CA PRO A 105 0.37 15.87 -13.13
C PRO A 105 1.72 15.26 -12.77
N PRO A 106 1.75 14.05 -12.18
CA PRO A 106 3.01 13.39 -11.90
C PRO A 106 3.88 13.37 -13.15
N LYS A 107 5.15 13.73 -12.99
CA LYS A 107 6.13 13.57 -14.06
C LYS A 107 6.04 12.12 -14.57
N PRO A 108 5.97 11.90 -15.88
CA PRO A 108 5.99 10.54 -16.44
C PRO A 108 7.15 9.78 -15.82
N TRP A 109 6.87 8.57 -15.32
CA TRP A 109 7.96 7.69 -14.92
C TRP A 109 8.85 7.48 -16.14
N LYS A 110 10.13 7.81 -16.00
CA LYS A 110 11.16 7.48 -16.98
C LYS A 110 11.96 6.32 -16.40
N PRO A 111 12.02 5.15 -17.07
CA PRO A 111 12.98 4.14 -16.68
C PRO A 111 14.38 4.78 -16.73
N LYS A 112 15.19 4.53 -15.70
CA LYS A 112 16.63 4.71 -15.88
C LYS A 112 17.04 3.68 -16.93
N GLY A 113 17.68 4.13 -18.00
CA GLY A 113 18.24 3.21 -19.00
C GLY A 113 19.20 2.22 -18.32
N PRO A 114 19.44 1.05 -18.93
CA PRO A 114 20.44 0.13 -18.41
C PRO A 114 21.79 0.86 -18.23
N PRO A 115 22.61 0.48 -17.24
CA PRO A 115 23.99 0.97 -17.16
C PRO A 115 24.69 0.80 -18.52
N GLU A 116 25.54 1.74 -18.91
CA GLU A 116 26.26 1.77 -20.21
C GLU A 116 27.09 0.50 -20.52
N ALA A 117 27.23 -0.42 -19.56
CA ALA A 117 28.00 -1.65 -19.69
C ALA A 117 27.29 -2.81 -20.43
N GLU A 118 26.02 -2.69 -20.82
CA GLU A 118 25.28 -3.78 -21.50
C GLU A 118 24.96 -3.49 -22.99
N GLN A 119 25.67 -2.55 -23.64
CA GLN A 119 25.49 -2.26 -25.08
C GLN A 119 26.51 -2.94 -26.02
N GLU A 120 27.34 -3.83 -25.50
CA GLU A 120 28.16 -4.73 -26.33
C GLU A 120 27.79 -6.17 -26.02
N TYR A 121 26.84 -6.73 -26.80
CA TYR A 121 26.84 -8.09 -27.37
C TYR A 121 25.75 -8.20 -28.43
#